data_AF-A0A7V7XRD0-F1
#
_entry.id   AF-A0A7V7XRD0-F1
#
_cell.length_a   1.000
_cell.length_b   1.000
_cell.length_c   1.000
_cell.angle_alpha   90.00
_cell.angle_beta   90.00
_cell.angle_gamma   90.00
#
_symmetry.space_group_name_H-M   'P 1'
#
loop_
_entity.id
_entity.type
_entity.pdbx_description
1 polymer ?
#
loop_
_entity_poly.entity_id
_entity_poly.type
_entity_poly.pdbx_seq_one_letter_code
_entity_poly.pdbx_strand_id
1 'polypeptide(L)'
;MDQSTVFTKTSEGEEAMRQRTRLVQRNLRNILIMVDGRATVAELVKRFGDENAAMTALAELLAGGYIADQSAQFDFTPPPADDVPVLTRQVALPEPVPAASAMPAPAAVHSQPPLIEEIDLSAVEYESIPPPSLAGPALHMQPSPAVAAGPGWIGRIGALIARKPKPATEAKPDRPPKSGQALGEDRFDADVPEPARRERRFGTRALAGFSFGGLAVLAGLTFLLYPYSRHLPDIERNASAMLQDAVKVGDIGFSLLPRPHFVLRNISVGADDPHLSIGSAQAVPDFLSLLGERKVFRELMLANVVVKDAGLGRLAQASAGTPSVTLQRIALSGLSLSAGGMQFGGFDGAVKLAAAGNVEAIELRNAEGTFGIRLQPHAEGYRIAATGNGWKTPFTPALTFQTLEAQGQLRPGRLELVKIEGRAYEGLLAGQLALDWTGTAKLAGDLALKHMSASKLLTAIGSELIAEGGLDARLKLSAQAGEPGGMAGSLRAAGNFEMGRGAVKGLDLVEAARTRVPTRGGETKFEQLSGALDCDPKDCRLSGLRLASGLLKADGNIGMARSGALSGAVTVELKSSASTVRMPLAVGGSARDPQLTAGRR
;
A
#
# COMPACT_ATOMS: atom_id res chain seq x y z
N MET A 1 -9.30 4.94 -29.19
CA MET A 1 -8.91 4.30 -27.92
C MET A 1 -8.00 3.12 -28.23
N ASP A 2 -6.93 2.92 -27.46
CA ASP A 2 -6.04 1.76 -27.61
C ASP A 2 -6.75 0.49 -27.11
N GLN A 3 -6.58 -0.62 -27.82
CA GLN A 3 -7.19 -1.91 -27.50
C GLN A 3 -6.59 -2.57 -26.24
N SER A 4 -5.39 -2.12 -25.82
CA SER A 4 -4.68 -2.62 -24.64
C SER A 4 -4.98 -1.87 -23.35
N THR A 5 -5.72 -0.75 -23.41
CA THR A 5 -6.10 0.03 -22.23
C THR A 5 -7.01 -0.75 -21.30
N VAL A 6 -6.82 -0.60 -19.99
CA VAL A 6 -7.71 -1.14 -18.95
C VAL A 6 -8.40 0.02 -18.25
N PHE A 7 -9.73 -0.01 -18.23
CA PHE A 7 -10.54 1.00 -17.56
C PHE A 7 -10.97 0.53 -16.17
N THR A 8 -10.99 1.46 -15.22
CA THR A 8 -11.51 1.27 -13.86
C THR A 8 -12.72 2.16 -13.65
N LYS A 9 -13.69 1.70 -12.84
CA LYS A 9 -14.83 2.53 -12.42
C LYS A 9 -14.35 3.66 -11.51
N THR A 10 -14.85 4.86 -11.71
CA THR A 10 -14.66 5.99 -10.79
C THR A 10 -15.72 5.94 -9.68
N SER A 11 -15.58 6.79 -8.64
CA SER A 11 -16.62 6.96 -7.61
C SER A 11 -17.98 7.34 -8.20
N GLU A 12 -17.97 8.16 -9.26
CA GLU A 12 -19.17 8.57 -9.99
C GLU A 12 -19.77 7.39 -10.80
N GLY A 13 -18.93 6.55 -11.40
CA GLY A 13 -19.33 5.28 -12.03
C GLY A 13 -19.98 4.30 -11.05
N GLU A 14 -19.45 4.18 -9.84
CA GLU A 14 -20.02 3.33 -8.79
C GLU A 14 -21.36 3.86 -8.26
N GLU A 15 -21.51 5.17 -8.11
CA GLU A 15 -22.78 5.80 -7.73
C GLU A 15 -23.85 5.67 -8.83
N ALA A 16 -23.46 5.81 -10.09
CA ALA A 16 -24.35 5.60 -11.24
C ALA A 16 -24.89 4.17 -11.33
N MET A 17 -24.15 3.17 -10.82
CA MET A 17 -24.65 1.80 -10.70
C MET A 17 -25.70 1.65 -9.59
N ARG A 18 -25.60 2.44 -8.50
CA ARG A 18 -26.55 2.39 -7.37
C ARG A 18 -27.85 3.12 -7.67
N GLN A 19 -27.81 4.18 -8.49
CA GLN A 19 -28.97 4.99 -8.85
C GLN A 19 -29.31 4.88 -10.34
N ARG A 20 -30.33 4.09 -10.68
CA ARG A 20 -30.76 3.82 -12.08
C ARG A 20 -31.13 5.08 -12.89
N THR A 21 -31.37 6.22 -12.25
CA THR A 21 -31.75 7.49 -12.87
C THR A 21 -30.57 8.32 -13.36
N ARG A 22 -29.34 8.05 -12.90
CA ARG A 22 -28.13 8.82 -13.29
C ARG A 22 -27.56 8.44 -14.66
N LEU A 23 -27.81 7.21 -15.11
CA LEU A 23 -27.28 6.69 -16.37
C LEU A 23 -28.42 6.04 -17.17
N VAL A 24 -29.13 6.89 -17.93
CA VAL A 24 -30.42 6.56 -18.57
C VAL A 24 -30.28 5.58 -19.75
N GLN A 25 -29.13 5.61 -20.45
CA GLN A 25 -28.90 4.77 -21.61
C GLN A 25 -28.52 3.33 -21.22
N ARG A 26 -29.26 2.35 -21.75
CA ARG A 26 -29.08 0.92 -21.45
C ARG A 26 -27.69 0.39 -21.85
N ASN A 27 -27.14 0.88 -22.97
CA ASN A 27 -25.86 0.40 -23.51
C ASN A 27 -24.68 0.86 -22.65
N LEU A 28 -24.65 2.14 -22.25
CA LEU A 28 -23.65 2.68 -21.33
C LEU A 28 -23.66 1.94 -20.00
N ARG A 29 -24.83 1.62 -19.46
CA ARG A 29 -24.94 0.88 -18.20
C ARG A 29 -24.44 -0.56 -18.34
N ASN A 30 -24.77 -1.24 -19.43
CA ASN A 30 -24.35 -2.62 -19.67
C ASN A 30 -22.83 -2.74 -19.75
N ILE A 31 -22.16 -1.83 -20.48
CA ILE A 31 -20.70 -1.85 -20.58
C ILE A 31 -20.07 -1.39 -19.26
N LEU A 32 -20.64 -0.40 -18.56
CA LEU A 32 -20.17 0.03 -17.23
C LEU A 32 -20.21 -1.12 -16.23
N ILE A 33 -21.24 -1.97 -16.23
CA ILE A 33 -21.29 -3.17 -15.38
C ILE A 33 -20.09 -4.09 -15.64
N MET A 34 -19.71 -4.26 -16.91
CA MET A 34 -18.62 -5.15 -17.35
C MET A 34 -17.21 -4.61 -17.05
N VAL A 35 -17.06 -3.30 -16.76
CA VAL A 35 -15.77 -2.70 -16.39
C VAL A 35 -15.39 -3.15 -14.97
N ASP A 36 -14.37 -3.99 -14.86
CA ASP A 36 -13.92 -4.63 -13.62
C ASP A 36 -12.50 -4.21 -13.19
N GLY A 37 -11.86 -3.30 -13.93
CA GLY A 37 -10.48 -2.87 -13.68
C GLY A 37 -9.41 -3.90 -14.09
N ARG A 38 -9.79 -4.95 -14.83
CA ARG A 38 -8.87 -6.02 -15.28
C ARG A 38 -9.00 -6.33 -16.77
N ALA A 39 -10.21 -6.23 -17.32
CA ALA A 39 -10.45 -6.48 -18.75
C ALA A 39 -9.92 -5.33 -19.62
N THR A 40 -9.20 -5.68 -20.68
CA THR A 40 -8.74 -4.72 -21.70
C THR A 40 -9.91 -4.27 -22.58
N VAL A 41 -9.76 -3.13 -23.29
CA VAL A 41 -10.76 -2.66 -24.27
C VAL A 41 -11.08 -3.73 -25.31
N ALA A 42 -10.08 -4.48 -25.81
CA ALA A 42 -10.30 -5.59 -26.73
C ALA A 42 -11.20 -6.70 -26.15
N GLU A 43 -11.02 -7.02 -24.87
CA GLU A 43 -11.84 -8.04 -24.20
C GLU A 43 -13.26 -7.53 -23.92
N LEU A 44 -13.41 -6.26 -23.56
CA LEU A 44 -14.72 -5.64 -23.31
C LEU A 44 -15.54 -5.59 -24.60
N VAL A 45 -14.93 -5.20 -25.72
CA VAL A 45 -15.54 -5.23 -27.06
C VAL A 45 -15.99 -6.65 -27.43
N LYS A 46 -15.13 -7.66 -27.21
CA LYS A 46 -15.45 -9.06 -27.49
C LYS A 46 -16.59 -9.60 -26.62
N ARG A 47 -16.70 -9.18 -25.35
CA ARG A 47 -17.78 -9.58 -24.42
C ARG A 47 -19.10 -8.87 -24.70
N PHE A 48 -19.04 -7.64 -25.23
CA PHE A 48 -20.22 -6.85 -25.59
C PHE A 48 -20.84 -7.30 -26.92
N GLY A 49 -20.03 -7.79 -27.86
CA GLY A 49 -20.48 -8.42 -29.11
C GLY A 49 -20.69 -7.48 -30.29
N ASP A 50 -20.81 -6.17 -30.06
CA ASP A 50 -20.85 -5.12 -31.08
C ASP A 50 -19.70 -4.12 -30.85
N GLU A 51 -18.74 -4.11 -31.76
CA GLU A 51 -17.51 -3.31 -31.66
C GLU A 51 -17.77 -1.81 -31.72
N ASN A 52 -18.63 -1.36 -32.63
CA ASN A 52 -18.90 0.08 -32.79
C ASN A 52 -19.70 0.62 -31.61
N ALA A 53 -20.69 -0.15 -31.14
CA ALA A 53 -21.48 0.24 -29.98
C ALA A 53 -20.65 0.23 -28.68
N ALA A 54 -19.77 -0.76 -28.51
CA ALA A 54 -18.89 -0.85 -27.34
C ALA A 54 -17.88 0.31 -27.29
N MET A 55 -17.24 0.64 -28.41
CA MET A 55 -16.26 1.72 -28.49
C MET A 55 -16.91 3.09 -28.27
N THR A 56 -18.10 3.31 -28.81
CA THR A 56 -18.89 4.54 -28.57
C THR A 56 -19.28 4.66 -27.11
N ALA A 57 -19.75 3.56 -26.50
CA ALA A 57 -20.16 3.54 -25.10
C ALA A 57 -18.97 3.75 -24.13
N LEU A 58 -17.80 3.19 -24.43
CA LEU A 58 -16.59 3.44 -23.65
C LEU A 58 -16.13 4.90 -23.77
N ALA A 59 -16.20 5.49 -24.97
CA ALA A 59 -15.85 6.90 -25.17
C ALA A 59 -16.80 7.84 -24.41
N GLU A 60 -18.10 7.58 -24.42
CA GLU A 60 -19.09 8.37 -23.69
C GLU A 60 -18.97 8.20 -22.16
N LEU A 61 -18.70 6.99 -21.67
CA LEU A 61 -18.46 6.78 -20.23
C LEU A 61 -17.17 7.46 -19.75
N LEU A 62 -16.14 7.51 -20.59
CA LEU A 62 -14.89 8.20 -20.30
C LEU A 62 -15.08 9.71 -20.32
N ALA A 63 -15.77 10.25 -21.33
CA ALA A 63 -16.11 11.66 -21.42
C ALA A 63 -17.03 12.11 -20.26
N GLY A 64 -17.92 11.23 -19.80
CA GLY A 64 -18.82 11.46 -18.67
C GLY A 64 -18.21 11.19 -17.30
N GLY A 65 -16.91 10.86 -17.20
CA GLY A 65 -16.22 10.68 -15.91
C GLY A 65 -16.58 9.40 -15.14
N TYR A 66 -17.38 8.49 -15.71
CA TYR A 66 -17.82 7.26 -15.04
C TYR A 66 -16.76 6.14 -15.03
N ILE A 67 -15.82 6.20 -15.98
CA ILE A 67 -14.66 5.31 -16.06
C ILE A 67 -13.39 6.14 -16.29
N ALA A 68 -12.29 5.68 -15.73
CA ALA A 68 -10.98 6.30 -15.91
C ALA A 68 -9.96 5.26 -16.39
N ASP A 69 -8.99 5.71 -17.18
CA ASP A 69 -7.82 4.89 -17.52
C ASP A 69 -7.05 4.56 -16.22
N GLN A 70 -6.73 3.29 -16.02
CA GLN A 70 -5.96 2.84 -14.85
C GLN A 70 -4.60 3.54 -14.73
N SER A 71 -4.04 4.03 -15.84
CA SER A 71 -2.82 4.84 -15.86
C SER A 71 -3.06 6.32 -15.50
N ALA A 72 -4.28 6.84 -15.71
CA ALA A 72 -4.67 8.22 -15.42
C ALA A 72 -5.26 8.41 -14.01
N GLN A 73 -5.62 7.33 -13.30
CA GLN A 73 -6.18 7.40 -11.94
C GLN A 73 -5.16 7.85 -10.87
N PHE A 74 -3.90 8.10 -11.27
CA PHE A 74 -2.85 8.66 -10.44
C PHE A 74 -2.38 10.01 -11.03
N ASP A 75 -3.33 10.89 -11.33
CA ASP A 75 -3.03 12.26 -11.68
C ASP A 75 -2.62 13.03 -10.40
N PHE A 76 -1.32 13.31 -10.29
CA PHE A 76 -0.72 14.08 -9.19
C PHE A 76 -0.54 15.56 -9.59
N THR A 77 -1.43 16.09 -10.43
CA THR A 77 -1.42 17.50 -10.75
C THR A 77 -1.68 18.31 -9.47
N PRO A 78 -0.73 19.14 -9.00
CA PRO A 78 -0.99 20.03 -7.88
C PRO A 78 -2.12 20.99 -8.27
N PRO A 79 -3.04 21.35 -7.34
CA PRO A 79 -4.06 22.34 -7.64
C PRO A 79 -3.38 23.65 -8.11
N PRO A 80 -3.98 24.38 -9.07
CA PRO A 80 -3.49 25.69 -9.45
C PRO A 80 -3.38 26.57 -8.20
N ALA A 81 -2.29 27.35 -8.13
CA ALA A 81 -1.82 28.04 -6.93
C ALA A 81 -2.73 29.18 -6.42
N ASP A 82 -3.93 29.35 -6.97
CA ASP A 82 -4.74 30.56 -6.74
C ASP A 82 -5.88 30.37 -5.71
N ASP A 83 -6.14 29.16 -5.21
CA ASP A 83 -7.20 28.91 -4.21
C ASP A 83 -6.68 28.24 -2.93
N VAL A 84 -5.66 28.82 -2.30
CA VAL A 84 -5.33 28.53 -0.89
C VAL A 84 -5.67 29.76 -0.05
N PRO A 85 -6.65 29.70 0.88
CA PRO A 85 -6.82 30.77 1.85
C PRO A 85 -5.58 30.80 2.74
N VAL A 86 -4.77 31.85 2.55
CA VAL A 86 -3.62 32.17 3.39
C VAL A 86 -4.10 32.41 4.82
N LEU A 87 -4.00 31.41 5.67
CA LEU A 87 -4.13 31.57 7.13
C LEU A 87 -2.80 32.05 7.72
N THR A 88 -2.33 33.23 7.32
CA THR A 88 -1.39 34.00 8.14
C THR A 88 -2.20 34.83 9.13
N ARG A 89 -2.54 34.23 10.27
CA ARG A 89 -2.85 35.03 11.46
C ARG A 89 -1.53 35.30 12.17
N GLN A 90 -1.04 36.51 12.00
CA GLN A 90 0.09 37.07 12.73
C GLN A 90 -0.10 36.84 14.22
N VAL A 91 0.80 36.07 14.84
CA VAL A 91 1.01 36.12 16.28
C VAL A 91 1.90 37.33 16.51
N ALA A 92 1.28 38.47 16.80
CA ALA A 92 1.98 39.60 17.38
C ALA A 92 2.46 39.20 18.78
N LEU A 93 3.76 39.30 19.01
CA LEU A 93 4.39 39.25 20.33
C LEU A 93 3.77 40.36 21.19
N PRO A 94 3.42 40.13 22.47
CA PRO A 94 2.96 41.20 23.34
C PRO A 94 4.13 42.12 23.69
N GLU A 95 4.00 43.39 23.36
CA GLU A 95 4.86 44.47 23.86
C GLU A 95 4.67 44.67 25.37
N PRO A 96 5.70 45.16 26.10
CA PRO A 96 5.64 45.33 27.54
C PRO A 96 4.78 46.52 27.95
N VAL A 97 3.93 46.30 28.95
CA VAL A 97 3.03 47.28 29.56
C VAL A 97 3.84 48.34 30.33
N PRO A 98 3.63 49.66 30.11
CA PRO A 98 4.05 50.69 31.04
C PRO A 98 2.99 50.96 32.13
N ALA A 99 3.48 51.42 33.28
CA ALA A 99 2.77 51.55 34.54
C ALA A 99 1.65 52.60 34.60
N ALA A 100 0.64 52.25 35.40
CA ALA A 100 -0.37 53.03 36.13
C ALA A 100 -0.55 54.54 35.87
N SER A 101 -1.81 54.93 35.64
CA SER A 101 -2.41 56.16 36.17
C SER A 101 -3.91 55.95 36.44
N ALA A 102 -4.39 56.58 37.49
CA ALA A 102 -5.61 56.24 38.24
C ALA A 102 -6.91 56.93 37.76
N MET A 103 -8.03 56.18 37.86
CA MET A 103 -9.45 56.54 38.16
C MET A 103 -10.16 57.66 37.35
N PRO A 104 -11.53 57.73 37.27
CA PRO A 104 -12.54 57.09 38.13
C PRO A 104 -13.68 56.35 37.41
N ALA A 105 -14.44 55.57 38.19
CA ALA A 105 -15.65 54.87 37.76
C ALA A 105 -16.81 55.83 37.40
N PRO A 106 -17.73 55.39 36.53
CA PRO A 106 -19.13 55.41 36.97
C PRO A 106 -19.98 54.19 36.55
N ALA A 107 -20.86 53.86 37.49
CA ALA A 107 -22.25 53.43 37.37
C ALA A 107 -22.64 52.20 36.51
N ALA A 108 -23.28 51.27 37.23
CA ALA A 108 -24.03 50.14 36.71
C ALA A 108 -25.19 50.55 35.80
N VAL A 109 -25.36 49.82 34.69
CA VAL A 109 -26.60 49.74 33.92
C VAL A 109 -26.93 48.27 33.72
N HIS A 110 -28.12 47.88 34.19
CA HIS A 110 -28.72 46.58 33.99
C HIS A 110 -28.97 46.32 32.49
N SER A 111 -28.49 45.20 31.97
CA SER A 111 -28.91 44.67 30.67
C SER A 111 -29.51 43.28 30.88
N GLN A 112 -30.82 43.19 30.64
CA GLN A 112 -31.62 41.97 30.62
C GLN A 112 -31.09 40.98 29.55
N PRO A 113 -31.24 39.67 29.74
CA PRO A 113 -30.89 38.69 28.72
C PRO A 113 -31.88 38.76 27.53
N PRO A 114 -31.43 38.49 26.29
CA PRO A 114 -32.31 38.51 25.13
C PRO A 114 -33.33 37.37 25.19
N LEU A 115 -34.56 37.71 24.80
CA LEU A 115 -35.71 36.83 24.61
C LEU A 115 -35.35 35.78 23.55
N ILE A 116 -35.44 34.50 23.91
CA ILE A 116 -35.33 33.37 22.98
C ILE A 116 -36.67 33.27 22.24
N GLU A 117 -36.65 33.51 20.93
CA GLU A 117 -37.78 33.25 20.06
C GLU A 117 -37.84 31.74 19.80
N GLU A 118 -38.87 31.11 20.34
CA GLU A 118 -39.17 29.67 20.25
C GLU A 118 -39.62 29.36 18.82
N ILE A 119 -38.75 28.73 18.03
CA ILE A 119 -39.10 28.19 16.72
C ILE A 119 -39.93 26.92 16.94
N ASP A 120 -41.25 27.06 16.78
CA ASP A 120 -42.20 25.96 16.74
C ASP A 120 -41.97 25.12 15.46
N LEU A 121 -41.27 24.00 15.62
CA LEU A 121 -41.12 22.98 14.58
C LEU A 121 -42.30 22.01 14.71
N SER A 122 -43.32 22.23 13.90
CA SER A 122 -44.42 21.30 13.66
C SER A 122 -43.88 19.88 13.37
N ALA A 123 -44.36 18.91 14.15
CA ALA A 123 -44.03 17.50 14.00
C ALA A 123 -44.42 16.98 12.60
N VAL A 124 -43.44 16.41 11.89
CA VAL A 124 -43.72 15.60 10.70
C VAL A 124 -44.12 14.20 11.19
N GLU A 125 -45.39 13.87 10.99
CA GLU A 125 -45.91 12.51 11.12
C GLU A 125 -45.16 11.56 10.17
N TYR A 126 -44.42 10.62 10.74
CA TYR A 126 -43.95 9.45 10.00
C TYR A 126 -45.05 8.40 10.02
N GLU A 127 -45.68 8.23 8.87
CA GLU A 127 -46.59 7.12 8.61
C GLU A 127 -45.81 5.80 8.67
N SER A 128 -46.09 5.01 9.71
CA SER A 128 -45.47 3.73 9.97
C SER A 128 -45.99 2.67 9.00
N ILE A 129 -45.13 2.21 8.09
CA ILE A 129 -45.39 1.02 7.26
C ILE A 129 -45.26 -0.23 8.15
N PRO A 130 -46.27 -1.11 8.23
CA PRO A 130 -46.21 -2.31 9.06
C PRO A 130 -45.29 -3.38 8.44
N PRO A 131 -44.63 -4.23 9.25
CA PRO A 131 -43.78 -5.30 8.75
C PRO A 131 -44.61 -6.40 8.08
N PRO A 132 -44.15 -7.00 6.96
CA PRO A 132 -44.82 -8.14 6.37
C PRO A 132 -44.69 -9.37 7.28
N SER A 133 -45.81 -10.04 7.45
CA SER A 133 -46.03 -11.25 8.23
C SER A 133 -45.26 -12.45 7.68
N LEU A 134 -44.62 -13.20 8.58
CA LEU A 134 -44.08 -14.53 8.35
C LEU A 134 -45.20 -15.57 8.42
N ALA A 135 -45.65 -16.08 7.27
CA ALA A 135 -46.51 -17.27 7.21
C ALA A 135 -46.38 -18.04 5.86
N GLY A 136 -45.40 -18.96 5.81
CA GLY A 136 -45.38 -20.24 5.06
C GLY A 136 -45.19 -20.25 3.53
N PRO A 137 -44.86 -21.42 2.91
CA PRO A 137 -44.46 -22.71 3.47
C PRO A 137 -43.00 -23.12 3.16
N ALA A 138 -42.48 -24.05 3.95
CA ALA A 138 -41.18 -24.66 3.78
C ALA A 138 -41.06 -25.41 2.44
N LEU A 139 -40.00 -25.10 1.67
CA LEU A 139 -39.55 -25.93 0.55
C LEU A 139 -38.12 -26.39 0.81
N HIS A 140 -37.98 -27.70 0.67
CA HIS A 140 -36.82 -28.53 0.93
C HIS A 140 -35.47 -27.93 0.49
N MET A 141 -34.57 -27.79 1.46
CA MET A 141 -33.16 -27.56 1.22
C MET A 141 -32.51 -28.92 0.89
N GLN A 142 -32.35 -29.20 -0.40
CA GLN A 142 -31.48 -30.27 -0.86
C GLN A 142 -30.01 -29.91 -0.59
N PRO A 143 -29.18 -30.82 -0.05
CA PRO A 143 -27.76 -30.57 0.09
C PRO A 143 -27.11 -30.48 -1.31
N SER A 144 -26.54 -29.32 -1.65
CA SER A 144 -25.65 -29.21 -2.80
C SER A 144 -24.39 -30.04 -2.56
N PRO A 145 -23.96 -30.86 -3.53
CA PRO A 145 -22.77 -31.68 -3.38
C PRO A 145 -21.50 -30.83 -3.37
N ALA A 146 -20.54 -31.25 -2.56
CA ALA A 146 -19.19 -30.71 -2.54
C ALA A 146 -18.56 -30.77 -3.93
N VAL A 147 -18.14 -29.62 -4.45
CA VAL A 147 -17.34 -29.53 -5.67
C VAL A 147 -15.95 -30.08 -5.35
N ALA A 148 -15.72 -31.32 -5.76
CA ALA A 148 -14.40 -31.93 -5.76
C ALA A 148 -13.46 -31.16 -6.69
N ALA A 149 -12.27 -30.84 -6.20
CA ALA A 149 -11.18 -30.26 -6.98
C ALA A 149 -10.82 -31.18 -8.15
N GLY A 150 -10.93 -30.66 -9.38
CA GLY A 150 -10.47 -31.34 -10.57
C GLY A 150 -8.93 -31.45 -10.62
N PRO A 151 -8.35 -32.44 -11.33
CA PRO A 151 -6.91 -32.68 -11.33
C PRO A 151 -6.15 -31.54 -11.99
N GLY A 152 -5.12 -31.06 -11.30
CA GLY A 152 -4.19 -30.04 -11.79
C GLY A 152 -3.43 -30.46 -13.05
N TRP A 153 -3.14 -29.46 -13.87
CA TRP A 153 -2.39 -29.52 -15.14
C TRP A 153 -1.06 -30.32 -15.10
N ILE A 154 -0.45 -30.47 -13.92
CA ILE A 154 0.77 -31.26 -13.69
C ILE A 154 0.54 -32.78 -13.90
N GLY A 155 -0.69 -33.28 -13.78
CA GLY A 155 -1.04 -34.68 -14.05
C GLY A 155 -1.19 -35.03 -15.54
N ARG A 156 -1.30 -34.04 -16.43
CA ARG A 156 -1.47 -34.26 -17.89
C ARG A 156 -0.15 -34.39 -18.66
N ILE A 157 0.98 -34.00 -18.06
CA ILE A 157 2.30 -34.08 -18.71
C ILE A 157 2.95 -35.46 -18.50
N GLY A 158 2.60 -36.19 -17.43
CA GLY A 158 3.12 -37.53 -17.16
C GLY A 158 2.57 -38.65 -18.06
N ALA A 159 1.44 -38.42 -18.75
CA ALA A 159 0.79 -39.43 -19.59
C ALA A 159 1.37 -39.55 -21.02
N LEU A 160 2.33 -38.69 -21.40
CA LEU A 160 2.98 -38.72 -22.72
C LEU A 160 4.41 -39.29 -22.72
N ILE A 161 4.94 -39.70 -21.55
CA ILE A 161 6.34 -40.17 -21.42
C ILE A 161 6.44 -41.64 -20.92
N ALA A 162 5.35 -42.29 -20.56
CA ALA A 162 5.37 -43.69 -20.12
C ALA A 162 5.27 -44.69 -21.29
N ARG A 163 6.33 -44.80 -22.10
CA ARG A 163 6.59 -46.01 -22.90
C ARG A 163 6.95 -47.13 -21.92
N LYS A 164 6.00 -48.01 -21.60
CA LYS A 164 6.30 -49.26 -20.88
C LYS A 164 6.90 -50.30 -21.83
N PRO A 165 7.92 -51.05 -21.36
CA PRO A 165 8.60 -52.06 -22.16
C PRO A 165 7.79 -53.36 -22.25
N LYS A 166 8.08 -54.08 -23.32
CA LYS A 166 7.59 -55.42 -23.67
C LYS A 166 8.00 -56.45 -22.59
N PRO A 167 7.14 -57.46 -22.32
CA PRO A 167 7.63 -58.78 -21.96
C PRO A 167 7.16 -59.85 -22.95
N ALA A 168 7.79 -61.01 -22.82
CA ALA A 168 7.98 -62.03 -23.83
C ALA A 168 6.93 -63.16 -23.80
N THR A 169 6.79 -63.79 -24.97
CA THR A 169 6.55 -65.22 -25.23
C THR A 169 5.41 -65.95 -24.51
N GLU A 170 4.39 -66.35 -25.29
CA GLU A 170 3.73 -67.65 -25.13
C GLU A 170 3.17 -68.14 -26.48
N ALA A 171 3.06 -69.47 -26.61
CA ALA A 171 3.18 -70.23 -27.84
C ALA A 171 1.85 -70.57 -28.56
N LYS A 172 2.02 -70.98 -29.84
CA LYS A 172 1.13 -71.67 -30.82
C LYS A 172 0.25 -72.82 -30.23
N PRO A 173 -0.78 -73.38 -30.91
CA PRO A 173 -0.87 -73.79 -32.34
C PRO A 173 -2.20 -73.38 -33.03
N ASP A 174 -2.53 -73.53 -34.32
CA ASP A 174 -2.43 -74.70 -35.20
C ASP A 174 -2.56 -74.34 -36.71
N ARG A 175 -2.36 -75.36 -37.57
CA ARG A 175 -1.88 -75.29 -38.97
C ARG A 175 -3.03 -75.54 -40.03
N PRO A 176 -2.78 -75.79 -41.35
CA PRO A 176 -3.40 -75.18 -42.55
C PRO A 176 -4.24 -76.24 -43.36
N PRO A 177 -4.32 -76.39 -44.73
CA PRO A 177 -3.89 -75.59 -45.91
C PRO A 177 -4.79 -75.61 -47.20
N LYS A 178 -4.30 -74.88 -48.24
CA LYS A 178 -4.20 -75.21 -49.71
C LYS A 178 -5.42 -75.30 -50.65
N SER A 179 -5.33 -74.52 -51.74
CA SER A 179 -5.53 -74.85 -53.18
C SER A 179 -5.16 -73.57 -54.00
N GLY A 180 -4.29 -73.50 -55.03
CA GLY A 180 -4.09 -74.32 -56.24
C GLY A 180 -5.29 -74.13 -57.17
N GLN A 181 -5.28 -73.72 -58.44
CA GLN A 181 -4.36 -73.64 -59.59
C GLN A 181 -5.15 -72.84 -60.68
N ALA A 182 -4.55 -71.92 -61.45
CA ALA A 182 -4.03 -72.06 -62.83
C ALA A 182 -5.06 -72.00 -63.99
N LEU A 183 -4.55 -71.60 -65.18
CA LEU A 183 -5.15 -71.39 -66.53
C LEU A 183 -5.49 -69.90 -66.78
N GLY A 184 -4.78 -69.13 -67.63
CA GLY A 184 -4.43 -69.37 -69.06
C GLY A 184 -5.57 -68.74 -69.91
N GLU A 185 -5.43 -67.85 -70.89
CA GLU A 185 -4.39 -67.55 -71.88
C GLU A 185 -4.56 -66.13 -72.48
N ASP A 186 -3.43 -65.64 -73.00
CA ASP A 186 -3.08 -64.58 -73.96
C ASP A 186 -4.15 -63.93 -74.90
N ARG A 187 -4.08 -62.60 -75.06
CA ARG A 187 -3.35 -61.93 -76.18
C ARG A 187 -3.56 -60.41 -76.27
N PHE A 188 -2.55 -59.75 -76.87
CA PHE A 188 -2.48 -58.44 -77.57
C PHE A 188 -2.00 -57.19 -76.81
N ASP A 189 -0.67 -57.02 -76.91
CA ASP A 189 0.13 -55.87 -77.41
C ASP A 189 -0.10 -54.41 -76.98
N ALA A 190 1.04 -53.87 -76.54
CA ALA A 190 1.62 -52.55 -76.80
C ALA A 190 0.96 -51.30 -76.20
N ASP A 191 1.52 -50.82 -75.09
CA ASP A 191 2.15 -49.50 -75.10
C ASP A 191 3.25 -49.41 -74.03
N VAL A 192 4.42 -48.88 -74.40
CA VAL A 192 5.59 -48.70 -73.52
C VAL A 192 5.74 -47.22 -73.20
N PRO A 193 5.86 -46.85 -71.93
CA PRO A 193 6.89 -45.87 -71.58
C PRO A 193 7.81 -46.27 -70.41
N GLU A 194 9.01 -45.71 -70.49
CA GLU A 194 10.30 -45.98 -69.82
C GLU A 194 10.35 -45.94 -68.27
N PRO A 195 11.37 -46.59 -67.65
CA PRO A 195 11.66 -46.47 -66.23
C PRO A 195 12.56 -45.25 -65.89
N ALA A 196 11.99 -44.23 -65.25
CA ALA A 196 12.75 -43.09 -64.72
C ALA A 196 13.51 -43.45 -63.43
N ARG A 197 14.81 -43.71 -63.59
CA ARG A 197 15.82 -43.82 -62.54
C ARG A 197 16.00 -42.45 -61.86
N ARG A 198 15.43 -42.27 -60.66
CA ARG A 198 15.53 -41.01 -59.89
C ARG A 198 16.87 -40.93 -59.16
N GLU A 199 17.86 -40.31 -59.81
CA GLU A 199 19.08 -39.83 -59.15
C GLU A 199 18.74 -38.78 -58.08
N ARG A 200 19.14 -39.07 -56.84
CA ARG A 200 18.96 -38.17 -55.70
C ARG A 200 20.11 -37.16 -55.69
N ARG A 201 20.01 -36.11 -56.52
CA ARG A 201 20.91 -34.96 -56.47
C ARG A 201 20.69 -34.21 -55.15
N PHE A 202 21.66 -34.27 -54.23
CA PHE A 202 21.74 -33.39 -53.07
C PHE A 202 21.94 -31.95 -53.57
N GLY A 203 20.87 -31.15 -53.54
CA GLY A 203 20.91 -29.75 -53.95
C GLY A 203 21.70 -28.90 -52.95
N THR A 204 22.66 -28.12 -53.47
CA THR A 204 23.49 -27.13 -52.76
C THR A 204 22.70 -26.07 -51.97
N ARG A 205 21.38 -25.98 -52.15
CA ARG A 205 20.47 -25.14 -51.35
C ARG A 205 20.24 -25.65 -49.92
N ALA A 206 20.41 -26.95 -49.65
CA ALA A 206 20.33 -27.49 -48.29
C ALA A 206 21.58 -27.14 -47.44
N LEU A 207 22.74 -26.97 -48.08
CA LEU A 207 24.00 -26.54 -47.43
C LEU A 207 24.01 -25.02 -47.11
N ALA A 208 23.28 -24.20 -47.87
CA ALA A 208 23.15 -22.76 -47.61
C ALA A 208 22.28 -22.43 -46.37
N GLY A 209 21.24 -23.22 -46.09
CA GLY A 209 20.40 -23.04 -44.89
C GLY A 209 21.10 -23.49 -43.58
N PHE A 210 21.87 -24.58 -43.63
CA PHE A 210 22.67 -25.06 -42.49
C PHE A 210 23.86 -24.15 -42.18
N SER A 211 24.46 -23.50 -43.19
CA SER A 211 25.53 -22.53 -42.98
C SER A 211 25.02 -21.21 -42.39
N PHE A 212 23.83 -20.73 -42.78
CA PHE A 212 23.26 -19.51 -42.19
C PHE A 212 22.74 -19.73 -40.76
N GLY A 213 22.06 -20.84 -40.49
CA GLY A 213 21.66 -21.24 -39.13
C GLY A 213 22.86 -21.57 -38.25
N GLY A 214 23.87 -22.26 -38.80
CA GLY A 214 25.14 -22.53 -38.16
C GLY A 214 25.92 -21.24 -37.85
N LEU A 215 25.99 -20.28 -38.78
CA LEU A 215 26.64 -18.99 -38.59
C LEU A 215 25.88 -18.11 -37.58
N ALA A 216 24.55 -18.16 -37.54
CA ALA A 216 23.75 -17.44 -36.55
C ALA A 216 23.92 -18.05 -35.14
N VAL A 217 23.96 -19.39 -35.03
CA VAL A 217 24.26 -20.08 -33.77
C VAL A 217 25.70 -19.82 -33.35
N LEU A 218 26.65 -19.85 -34.28
CA LEU A 218 28.06 -19.63 -34.01
C LEU A 218 28.31 -18.16 -33.65
N ALA A 219 27.72 -17.19 -34.36
CA ALA A 219 27.73 -15.78 -34.00
C ALA A 219 27.04 -15.53 -32.65
N GLY A 220 25.91 -16.20 -32.38
CA GLY A 220 25.25 -16.19 -31.07
C GLY A 220 26.13 -16.76 -29.96
N LEU A 221 26.87 -17.85 -30.23
CA LEU A 221 27.86 -18.44 -29.32
C LEU A 221 29.07 -17.52 -29.13
N THR A 222 29.57 -16.89 -30.20
CA THR A 222 30.69 -15.95 -30.15
C THR A 222 30.31 -14.73 -29.33
N PHE A 223 29.09 -14.21 -29.49
CA PHE A 223 28.56 -13.14 -28.66
C PHE A 223 28.34 -13.63 -27.22
N LEU A 224 27.85 -14.85 -26.99
CA LEU A 224 27.64 -15.39 -25.63
C LEU A 224 28.96 -15.67 -24.88
N LEU A 225 30.01 -16.06 -25.58
CA LEU A 225 31.34 -16.42 -25.07
C LEU A 225 32.38 -15.29 -25.22
N TYR A 226 31.98 -14.11 -25.69
CA TYR A 226 32.87 -12.97 -25.83
C TYR A 226 33.30 -12.45 -24.44
N PRO A 227 34.58 -12.15 -24.20
CA PRO A 227 35.04 -11.62 -22.91
C PRO A 227 34.66 -10.14 -22.77
N TYR A 228 33.38 -9.90 -22.44
CA TYR A 228 32.83 -8.56 -22.18
C TYR A 228 33.55 -7.81 -21.07
N SER A 229 34.28 -8.53 -20.20
CA SER A 229 35.12 -7.96 -19.13
C SER A 229 36.12 -6.92 -19.61
N ARG A 230 36.55 -6.96 -20.88
CA ARG A 230 37.45 -5.95 -21.47
C ARG A 230 36.82 -4.55 -21.57
N HIS A 231 35.49 -4.47 -21.61
CA HIS A 231 34.75 -3.20 -21.73
C HIS A 231 34.28 -2.67 -20.37
N LEU A 232 34.49 -3.42 -19.28
CA LEU A 232 34.15 -2.98 -17.92
C LEU A 232 34.77 -1.62 -17.55
N PRO A 233 36.07 -1.35 -17.81
CA PRO A 233 36.68 -0.07 -17.40
C PRO A 233 36.03 1.16 -18.04
N ASP A 234 35.56 1.03 -19.30
CA ASP A 234 34.88 2.13 -20.00
C ASP A 234 33.45 2.33 -19.47
N ILE A 235 32.76 1.23 -19.13
CA ILE A 235 31.44 1.28 -18.50
C ILE A 235 31.55 1.90 -17.10
N GLU A 236 32.52 1.48 -16.28
CA GLU A 236 32.79 2.05 -14.96
C GLU A 236 33.09 3.55 -15.06
N ARG A 237 33.92 3.98 -16.02
CA ARG A 237 34.27 5.38 -16.21
C ARG A 237 33.07 6.23 -16.60
N ASN A 238 32.25 5.77 -17.56
CA ASN A 238 31.06 6.49 -18.00
C ASN A 238 30.01 6.54 -16.89
N ALA A 239 29.76 5.42 -16.20
CA ALA A 239 28.84 5.37 -15.07
C ALA A 239 29.29 6.28 -13.92
N SER A 240 30.61 6.34 -13.66
CA SER A 240 31.16 7.22 -12.63
C SER A 240 31.02 8.70 -12.97
N ALA A 241 31.15 9.06 -14.25
CA ALA A 241 30.89 10.42 -14.70
C ALA A 241 29.41 10.81 -14.58
N MET A 242 28.49 9.87 -14.82
CA MET A 242 27.04 10.11 -14.72
C MET A 242 26.55 10.22 -13.28
N LEU A 243 27.03 9.34 -12.40
CA LEU A 243 26.66 9.33 -10.97
C LEU A 243 27.48 10.33 -10.14
N GLN A 244 28.49 10.96 -10.74
CA GLN A 244 29.47 11.82 -10.05
C GLN A 244 30.14 11.11 -8.86
N ASP A 245 30.28 9.79 -8.96
CA ASP A 245 30.78 8.94 -7.88
C ASP A 245 31.47 7.70 -8.46
N ALA A 246 32.37 7.07 -7.71
CA ALA A 246 33.12 5.92 -8.19
C ALA A 246 32.20 4.69 -8.32
N VAL A 247 32.10 4.13 -9.52
CA VAL A 247 31.32 2.92 -9.79
C VAL A 247 32.25 1.73 -9.99
N LYS A 248 31.94 0.63 -9.31
CA LYS A 248 32.60 -0.67 -9.48
C LYS A 248 31.60 -1.72 -9.91
N VAL A 249 31.96 -2.49 -10.92
CA VAL A 249 31.13 -3.57 -11.46
C VAL A 249 31.89 -4.89 -11.33
N GLY A 250 31.29 -5.87 -10.65
CA GLY A 250 31.94 -7.17 -10.45
C GLY A 250 32.01 -8.02 -11.71
N ASP A 251 30.91 -8.11 -12.46
CA ASP A 251 30.82 -8.96 -13.65
C ASP A 251 29.90 -8.37 -14.72
N ILE A 252 30.18 -8.71 -15.99
CA ILE A 252 29.34 -8.38 -17.14
C ILE A 252 29.12 -9.61 -18.01
N GLY A 253 27.86 -9.83 -18.37
CA GLY A 253 27.45 -10.88 -19.30
C GLY A 253 26.48 -10.36 -20.35
N PHE A 254 26.25 -11.19 -21.35
CA PHE A 254 25.23 -10.98 -22.36
C PHE A 254 24.28 -12.18 -22.37
N SER A 255 22.99 -11.94 -22.48
CA SER A 255 21.97 -13.00 -22.57
C SER A 255 21.07 -12.73 -23.76
N LEU A 256 20.74 -13.78 -24.53
CA LEU A 256 19.92 -13.66 -25.75
C LEU A 256 18.41 -13.84 -25.51
N LEU A 257 18.00 -14.35 -24.35
CA LEU A 257 16.61 -14.77 -24.08
C LEU A 257 16.01 -14.04 -22.87
N PRO A 258 14.72 -13.63 -22.88
CA PRO A 258 13.77 -13.68 -24.02
C PRO A 258 14.05 -12.62 -25.11
N ARG A 259 14.84 -11.59 -24.80
CA ARG A 259 15.39 -10.62 -25.77
C ARG A 259 16.87 -10.40 -25.47
N PRO A 260 17.70 -10.01 -26.45
CA PRO A 260 19.12 -9.82 -26.20
C PRO A 260 19.37 -8.59 -25.31
N HIS A 261 20.14 -8.78 -24.23
CA HIS A 261 20.40 -7.76 -23.21
C HIS A 261 21.76 -7.97 -22.53
N PHE A 262 22.32 -6.88 -22.01
CA PHE A 262 23.51 -6.91 -21.17
C PHE A 262 23.11 -7.06 -19.71
N VAL A 263 23.87 -7.84 -18.94
CA VAL A 263 23.67 -8.04 -17.51
C VAL A 263 24.95 -7.64 -16.80
N LEU A 264 24.86 -6.64 -15.94
CA LEU A 264 25.91 -6.24 -15.01
C LEU A 264 25.55 -6.80 -13.63
N ARG A 265 26.52 -7.34 -12.89
CA ARG A 265 26.30 -7.93 -11.56
C ARG A 265 27.23 -7.31 -10.53
N ASN A 266 26.78 -7.29 -9.28
CA ASN A 266 27.54 -6.81 -8.13
C ASN A 266 28.07 -5.39 -8.37
N ILE A 267 27.16 -4.46 -8.61
CA ILE A 267 27.50 -3.06 -8.83
C ILE A 267 27.53 -2.36 -7.48
N SER A 268 28.58 -1.59 -7.23
CA SER A 268 28.73 -0.77 -6.04
C SER A 268 29.13 0.65 -6.42
N VAL A 269 28.60 1.62 -5.70
CA VAL A 269 28.83 3.04 -5.92
C VAL A 269 29.32 3.67 -4.62
N GLY A 270 30.49 4.32 -4.69
CA GLY A 270 31.28 4.80 -3.57
C GLY A 270 32.63 4.07 -3.47
N ALA A 271 33.72 4.82 -3.35
CA ALA A 271 35.09 4.28 -3.34
C ALA A 271 35.39 3.46 -2.08
N ASP A 272 35.27 4.08 -0.89
CA ASP A 272 35.68 3.47 0.39
C ASP A 272 34.49 2.93 1.21
N ASP A 273 33.32 3.56 1.10
CA ASP A 273 32.06 3.06 1.70
C ASP A 273 30.94 3.08 0.64
N PRO A 274 30.56 1.90 0.10
CA PRO A 274 29.49 1.80 -0.87
C PRO A 274 28.16 2.25 -0.27
N HIS A 275 27.58 3.32 -0.80
CA HIS A 275 26.30 3.87 -0.35
C HIS A 275 25.15 3.54 -1.32
N LEU A 276 25.47 2.98 -2.48
CA LEU A 276 24.49 2.37 -3.36
C LEU A 276 25.05 1.04 -3.85
N SER A 277 24.27 -0.02 -3.67
CA SER A 277 24.60 -1.37 -4.15
C SER A 277 23.47 -1.88 -5.03
N ILE A 278 23.80 -2.45 -6.17
CA ILE A 278 22.83 -3.02 -7.11
C ILE A 278 23.26 -4.46 -7.40
N GLY A 279 22.40 -5.42 -7.06
CA GLY A 279 22.71 -6.84 -7.28
C GLY A 279 22.83 -7.18 -8.77
N SER A 280 21.88 -6.71 -9.59
CA SER A 280 21.98 -6.83 -11.05
C SER A 280 21.37 -5.65 -11.79
N ALA A 281 22.02 -5.19 -12.85
CA ALA A 281 21.46 -4.26 -13.82
C ALA A 281 21.36 -4.92 -15.19
N GLN A 282 20.15 -4.98 -15.75
CA GLN A 282 19.89 -5.52 -17.07
C GLN A 282 19.61 -4.36 -18.03
N ALA A 283 20.46 -4.17 -19.02
CA ALA A 283 20.32 -3.11 -20.01
C ALA A 283 19.88 -3.70 -21.35
N VAL A 284 18.71 -3.29 -21.81
CA VAL A 284 18.15 -3.68 -23.13
C VAL A 284 18.44 -2.54 -24.11
N PRO A 285 19.46 -2.68 -24.97
CA PRO A 285 19.78 -1.65 -25.94
C PRO A 285 18.74 -1.62 -27.06
N ASP A 286 18.58 -0.46 -27.70
CA ASP A 286 17.93 -0.42 -29.00
C ASP A 286 18.97 -0.73 -30.09
N PHE A 287 19.00 -1.98 -30.55
CA PHE A 287 20.06 -2.50 -31.42
C PHE A 287 20.24 -1.70 -32.72
N LEU A 288 19.18 -1.08 -33.23
CA LEU A 288 19.25 -0.21 -34.41
C LEU A 288 19.94 1.13 -34.10
N SER A 289 19.79 1.63 -32.86
CA SER A 289 20.41 2.87 -32.39
C SER A 289 21.87 2.68 -31.98
N LEU A 290 22.33 1.46 -31.70
CA LEU A 290 23.73 1.18 -31.35
C LEU A 290 24.71 1.43 -32.50
N LEU A 291 24.24 1.48 -33.75
CA LEU A 291 25.04 1.82 -34.93
C LEU A 291 25.11 3.34 -35.21
N GLY A 292 24.31 4.15 -34.50
CA GLY A 292 24.32 5.61 -34.60
C GLY A 292 25.23 6.27 -33.57
N GLU A 293 25.44 7.58 -33.68
CA GLU A 293 26.27 8.36 -32.74
C GLU A 293 25.71 8.41 -31.31
N ARG A 294 24.37 8.32 -31.16
CA ARG A 294 23.71 8.22 -29.86
C ARG A 294 23.32 6.79 -29.56
N LYS A 295 23.88 6.26 -28.48
CA LYS A 295 23.49 4.96 -27.92
C LYS A 295 22.19 5.14 -27.11
N VAL A 296 21.11 4.50 -27.56
CA VAL A 296 19.81 4.52 -26.87
C VAL A 296 19.58 3.18 -26.18
N PHE A 297 19.18 3.25 -24.91
CA PHE A 297 18.76 2.08 -24.14
C PHE A 297 17.25 2.19 -23.88
N ARG A 298 16.53 1.16 -24.32
CA ARG A 298 15.07 1.12 -24.23
C ARG A 298 14.62 0.89 -22.79
N GLU A 299 15.34 0.03 -22.08
CA GLU A 299 15.01 -0.32 -20.70
C GLU A 299 16.26 -0.66 -19.91
N LEU A 300 16.32 -0.16 -18.67
CA LEU A 300 17.31 -0.51 -17.67
C LEU A 300 16.57 -1.07 -16.46
N MET A 301 16.71 -2.36 -16.20
CA MET A 301 16.11 -3.02 -15.04
C MET A 301 17.16 -3.18 -13.94
N LEU A 302 16.96 -2.53 -12.81
CA LEU A 302 17.83 -2.63 -11.64
C LEU A 302 17.14 -3.52 -10.60
N ALA A 303 17.82 -4.57 -10.16
CA ALA A 303 17.29 -5.49 -9.16
C ALA A 303 18.18 -5.58 -7.92
N ASN A 304 17.54 -5.76 -6.77
CA ASN A 304 18.18 -5.79 -5.45
C ASN A 304 18.98 -4.50 -5.20
N VAL A 305 18.28 -3.36 -5.31
CA VAL A 305 18.86 -2.04 -5.13
C VAL A 305 18.85 -1.69 -3.65
N VAL A 306 20.03 -1.50 -3.06
CA VAL A 306 20.18 -1.07 -1.67
C VAL A 306 20.78 0.34 -1.65
N VAL A 307 20.02 1.29 -1.11
CA VAL A 307 20.46 2.69 -0.96
C VAL A 307 20.74 2.94 0.51
N LYS A 308 21.94 3.42 0.85
CA LYS A 308 22.25 3.96 2.18
C LYS A 308 21.90 5.45 2.23
N ASP A 309 21.61 5.95 3.41
CA ASP A 309 21.32 7.37 3.65
C ASP A 309 22.35 8.34 3.04
N ALA A 310 23.64 8.04 3.17
CA ALA A 310 24.74 8.84 2.58
C ALA A 310 24.63 8.98 1.05
N GLY A 311 23.95 8.05 0.39
CA GLY A 311 23.72 8.04 -1.05
C GLY A 311 22.53 8.86 -1.51
N LEU A 312 21.57 9.19 -0.63
CA LEU A 312 20.33 9.88 -1.02
C LEU A 312 20.61 11.25 -1.65
N GLY A 313 21.46 12.05 -1.01
CA GLY A 313 21.79 13.39 -1.49
C GLY A 313 22.58 13.36 -2.80
N ARG A 314 23.53 12.41 -2.92
CA ARG A 314 24.31 12.23 -4.16
C ARG A 314 23.44 11.78 -5.32
N LEU A 315 22.50 10.86 -5.07
CA LEU A 315 21.54 10.42 -6.08
C LEU A 315 20.59 11.55 -6.49
N ALA A 316 20.14 12.39 -5.54
CA ALA A 316 19.33 13.56 -5.86
C ALA A 316 20.09 14.54 -6.78
N GLN A 317 21.36 14.83 -6.48
CA GLN A 317 22.20 15.71 -7.30
C GLN A 317 22.51 15.10 -8.67
N ALA A 318 22.90 13.82 -8.74
CA ALA A 318 23.14 13.12 -10.00
C ALA A 318 21.89 13.10 -10.89
N SER A 319 20.70 13.00 -10.26
CA SER A 319 19.42 12.98 -10.96
C SER A 319 19.00 14.32 -11.59
N ALA A 320 19.60 15.42 -11.12
CA ALA A 320 19.42 16.76 -11.68
C ALA A 320 20.37 17.08 -12.85
N GLY A 321 21.41 16.26 -13.07
CA GLY A 321 22.35 16.41 -14.18
C GLY A 321 21.79 15.95 -15.53
N THR A 322 22.43 16.38 -16.61
CA THR A 322 22.09 15.91 -17.97
C THR A 322 22.85 14.62 -18.29
N PRO A 323 22.15 13.49 -18.54
CA PRO A 323 22.83 12.25 -18.85
C PRO A 323 23.44 12.27 -20.26
N SER A 324 24.60 11.64 -20.42
CA SER A 324 25.27 11.41 -21.72
C SER A 324 24.66 10.25 -22.53
N VAL A 325 23.74 9.48 -21.95
CA VAL A 325 23.06 8.33 -22.54
C VAL A 325 21.56 8.52 -22.43
N THR A 326 20.83 8.27 -23.51
CA THR A 326 19.37 8.35 -23.52
C THR A 326 18.78 7.04 -23.00
N LEU A 327 18.24 7.08 -21.77
CA LEU A 327 17.46 6.02 -21.15
C LEU A 327 15.97 6.34 -21.34
N GLN A 328 15.19 5.40 -21.84
CA GLN A 328 13.73 5.61 -21.98
C GLN A 328 12.97 5.21 -20.72
N ARG A 329 13.39 4.11 -20.07
CA ARG A 329 12.72 3.58 -18.87
C ARG A 329 13.73 2.94 -17.94
N ILE A 330 13.61 3.23 -16.65
CA ILE A 330 14.34 2.52 -15.60
C ILE A 330 13.30 1.82 -14.72
N ALA A 331 13.40 0.51 -14.62
CA ALA A 331 12.60 -0.30 -13.71
C ALA A 331 13.44 -0.66 -12.48
N LEU A 332 12.83 -0.60 -11.31
CA LEU A 332 13.45 -0.92 -10.03
C LEU A 332 12.74 -2.14 -9.45
N SER A 333 13.50 -3.11 -8.97
CA SER A 333 12.94 -4.25 -8.24
C SER A 333 13.73 -4.57 -6.99
N GLY A 334 13.01 -4.92 -5.92
CA GLY A 334 13.59 -5.24 -4.62
C GLY A 334 14.40 -4.09 -4.04
N LEU A 335 13.92 -2.86 -4.22
CA LEU A 335 14.55 -1.68 -3.64
C LEU A 335 14.41 -1.70 -2.12
N SER A 336 15.51 -1.39 -1.45
CA SER A 336 15.62 -1.25 -0.02
C SER A 336 16.42 -0.01 0.35
N LEU A 337 15.81 0.84 1.17
CA LEU A 337 16.47 1.97 1.80
C LEU A 337 17.00 1.55 3.16
N SER A 338 18.27 1.83 3.42
CA SER A 338 18.91 1.65 4.72
C SER A 338 19.28 3.02 5.29
N ALA A 339 18.67 3.38 6.42
CA ALA A 339 18.88 4.66 7.08
C ALA A 339 18.98 4.45 8.60
N GLY A 340 20.16 4.74 9.16
CA GLY A 340 20.42 4.61 10.60
C GLY A 340 19.98 3.26 11.20
N GLY A 341 20.47 2.15 10.64
CA GLY A 341 20.14 0.80 11.12
C GLY A 341 18.71 0.31 10.81
N MET A 342 17.81 1.16 10.30
CA MET A 342 16.53 0.71 9.75
C MET A 342 16.69 0.30 8.30
N GLN A 343 16.09 -0.82 7.94
CA GLN A 343 15.97 -1.27 6.56
C GLN A 343 14.49 -1.25 6.15
N PHE A 344 14.17 -0.37 5.22
CA PHE A 344 12.85 -0.23 4.62
C PHE A 344 12.90 -0.75 3.19
N GLY A 345 12.49 -2.01 3.00
CA GLY A 345 12.64 -2.71 1.72
C GLY A 345 11.35 -3.35 1.23
N GLY A 346 11.47 -3.99 0.07
CA GLY A 346 10.33 -4.64 -0.61
C GLY A 346 9.61 -3.69 -1.57
N PHE A 347 10.32 -2.71 -2.13
CA PHE A 347 9.77 -1.77 -3.09
C PHE A 347 10.13 -2.15 -4.52
N ASP A 348 9.12 -2.23 -5.37
CA ASP A 348 9.27 -2.32 -6.83
C ASP A 348 8.73 -1.04 -7.45
N GLY A 349 9.23 -0.66 -8.62
CA GLY A 349 8.89 0.65 -9.17
C GLY A 349 9.55 1.01 -10.48
N ALA A 350 9.44 2.28 -10.84
CA ALA A 350 10.09 2.83 -12.02
C ALA A 350 10.54 4.27 -11.79
N VAL A 351 11.58 4.67 -12.52
CA VAL A 351 12.01 6.06 -12.62
C VAL A 351 11.41 6.65 -13.89
N LYS A 352 10.64 7.72 -13.71
CA LYS A 352 10.14 8.59 -14.79
C LYS A 352 11.22 9.60 -15.14
N LEU A 353 11.58 9.62 -16.41
CA LEU A 353 12.59 10.52 -16.97
C LEU A 353 11.88 11.57 -17.82
N ALA A 354 12.31 12.82 -17.71
CA ALA A 354 11.84 13.89 -18.59
C ALA A 354 12.46 13.73 -20.00
N ALA A 355 11.96 14.49 -20.97
CA ALA A 355 12.45 14.43 -22.35
C ALA A 355 13.96 14.74 -22.50
N ALA A 356 14.52 15.53 -21.57
CA ALA A 356 15.95 15.84 -21.51
C ALA A 356 16.79 14.75 -20.79
N GLY A 357 16.17 13.68 -20.30
CA GLY A 357 16.81 12.54 -19.65
C GLY A 357 17.03 12.70 -18.14
N ASN A 358 16.74 13.87 -17.56
CA ASN A 358 16.77 14.06 -16.10
C ASN A 358 15.62 13.32 -15.41
N VAL A 359 15.81 12.98 -14.14
CA VAL A 359 14.77 12.28 -13.36
C VAL A 359 13.66 13.26 -12.99
N GLU A 360 12.43 12.93 -13.39
CA GLU A 360 11.23 13.68 -13.03
C GLU A 360 10.63 13.15 -11.73
N ALA A 361 10.50 11.83 -11.61
CA ALA A 361 9.98 11.18 -10.41
C ALA A 361 10.43 9.72 -10.30
N ILE A 362 10.50 9.21 -9.08
CA ILE A 362 10.65 7.79 -8.78
C ILE A 362 9.34 7.33 -8.14
N GLU A 363 8.71 6.33 -8.75
CA GLU A 363 7.47 5.75 -8.26
C GLU A 363 7.75 4.35 -7.74
N LEU A 364 7.50 4.14 -6.46
CA LEU A 364 7.74 2.90 -5.73
C LEU A 364 6.43 2.38 -5.17
N ARG A 365 6.29 1.06 -5.10
CA ARG A 365 5.16 0.36 -4.48
C ARG A 365 5.68 -0.84 -3.69
N ASN A 366 5.04 -1.15 -2.58
CA ASN A 366 5.31 -2.40 -1.88
C ASN A 366 4.82 -3.61 -2.68
N ALA A 367 5.29 -4.81 -2.31
CA ALA A 367 4.91 -6.07 -2.95
C ALA A 367 3.38 -6.30 -3.01
N GLU A 368 2.64 -5.86 -1.99
CA GLU A 368 1.18 -6.01 -1.93
C GLU A 368 0.43 -4.94 -2.73
N GLY A 369 1.10 -3.89 -3.21
CA GLY A 369 0.48 -2.76 -3.90
C GLY A 369 -0.42 -1.89 -3.02
N THR A 370 -0.40 -2.08 -1.70
CA THR A 370 -1.20 -1.35 -0.71
C THR A 370 -0.55 -0.06 -0.25
N PHE A 371 0.73 0.17 -0.57
CA PHE A 371 1.50 1.35 -0.20
C PHE A 371 2.39 1.80 -1.36
N GLY A 372 2.28 3.07 -1.73
CA GLY A 372 3.03 3.71 -2.79
C GLY A 372 3.80 4.93 -2.30
N ILE A 373 4.92 5.21 -2.94
CA ILE A 373 5.78 6.37 -2.66
C ILE A 373 6.16 7.00 -3.99
N ARG A 374 5.98 8.32 -4.11
CA ARG A 374 6.52 9.14 -5.18
C ARG A 374 7.62 10.01 -4.60
N LEU A 375 8.82 9.92 -5.16
CA LEU A 375 9.97 10.76 -4.83
C LEU A 375 10.24 11.68 -6.03
N GLN A 376 10.28 12.99 -5.80
CA GLN A 376 10.63 13.97 -6.82
C GLN A 376 11.92 14.67 -6.42
N PRO A 377 12.97 14.68 -7.25
CA PRO A 377 14.22 15.39 -6.93
C PRO A 377 13.95 16.88 -6.61
N HIS A 378 14.49 17.36 -5.50
CA HIS A 378 14.38 18.76 -5.12
C HIS A 378 15.56 19.20 -4.24
N ALA A 379 16.36 20.14 -4.76
CA ALA A 379 17.60 20.59 -4.12
C ALA A 379 18.52 19.39 -3.79
N GLU A 380 18.97 19.24 -2.55
CA GLU A 380 19.85 18.15 -2.10
C GLU A 380 19.09 16.90 -1.59
N GLY A 381 17.79 16.79 -1.89
CA GLY A 381 16.96 15.67 -1.44
C GLY A 381 15.77 15.41 -2.37
N TYR A 382 14.69 14.89 -1.79
CA TYR A 382 13.47 14.54 -2.50
C TYR A 382 12.25 15.14 -1.82
N ARG A 383 11.31 15.69 -2.60
CA ARG A 383 9.93 15.81 -2.14
C ARG A 383 9.29 14.45 -2.20
N ILE A 384 8.57 14.09 -1.13
CA ILE A 384 7.96 12.78 -0.99
C ILE A 384 6.44 12.94 -0.91
N ALA A 385 5.74 12.07 -1.62
CA ALA A 385 4.32 11.85 -1.46
C ALA A 385 4.09 10.35 -1.30
N ALA A 386 3.48 9.93 -0.20
CA ALA A 386 3.16 8.53 0.05
C ALA A 386 1.65 8.35 0.11
N THR A 387 1.17 7.24 -0.44
CA THR A 387 -0.25 6.86 -0.41
C THR A 387 -0.38 5.42 0.05
N GLY A 388 -1.41 5.15 0.86
CA GLY A 388 -1.73 3.83 1.34
C GLY A 388 -3.22 3.54 1.17
N ASN A 389 -3.56 2.36 0.67
CA ASN A 389 -4.92 1.87 0.59
C ASN A 389 -4.96 0.43 1.12
N GLY A 390 -5.63 0.25 2.28
CA GLY A 390 -5.58 -1.01 3.02
C GLY A 390 -4.18 -1.37 3.49
N TRP A 391 -3.33 -0.39 3.78
CA TRP A 391 -1.93 -0.62 4.12
C TRP A 391 -1.80 -1.17 5.54
N LYS A 392 -1.10 -2.30 5.67
CA LYS A 392 -0.65 -2.87 6.93
C LYS A 392 0.82 -2.56 7.13
N THR A 393 1.17 -1.92 8.24
CA THR A 393 2.55 -1.50 8.50
C THR A 393 3.47 -2.70 8.72
N PRO A 394 4.73 -2.65 8.24
CA PRO A 394 5.69 -3.74 8.39
C PRO A 394 6.41 -3.77 9.76
N PHE A 395 6.06 -2.86 10.68
CA PHE A 395 6.63 -2.75 12.02
C PHE A 395 5.64 -3.21 13.10
N THR A 396 6.14 -3.41 14.33
CA THR A 396 5.35 -3.89 15.49
C THR A 396 5.04 -2.74 16.45
N PRO A 397 3.77 -2.58 16.91
CA PRO A 397 2.58 -3.32 16.50
C PRO A 397 2.20 -3.03 15.04
N ALA A 398 1.62 -4.03 14.36
CA ALA A 398 1.19 -3.90 12.98
C ALA A 398 -0.13 -3.11 12.92
N LEU A 399 -0.06 -1.87 12.47
CA LEU A 399 -1.20 -0.99 12.30
C LEU A 399 -1.80 -1.14 10.90
N THR A 400 -3.10 -0.90 10.78
CA THR A 400 -3.83 -0.98 9.51
C THR A 400 -4.50 0.34 9.21
N PHE A 401 -4.18 0.90 8.06
CA PHE A 401 -4.76 2.13 7.52
C PHE A 401 -5.69 1.78 6.37
N GLN A 402 -6.96 2.20 6.44
CA GLN A 402 -7.87 2.08 5.30
C GLN A 402 -7.41 3.01 4.17
N THR A 403 -7.09 4.26 4.51
CA THR A 403 -6.43 5.20 3.62
C THR A 403 -5.32 5.92 4.37
N LEU A 404 -4.25 6.24 3.67
CA LEU A 404 -3.15 7.06 4.18
C LEU A 404 -2.64 7.94 3.05
N GLU A 405 -2.41 9.21 3.36
CA GLU A 405 -1.72 10.16 2.51
C GLU A 405 -0.69 10.89 3.36
N ALA A 406 0.53 10.98 2.87
CA ALA A 406 1.58 11.72 3.54
C ALA A 406 2.39 12.53 2.52
N GLN A 407 2.81 13.73 2.90
CA GLN A 407 3.61 14.62 2.07
C GLN A 407 4.73 15.24 2.90
N GLY A 408 5.89 15.43 2.27
CA GLY A 408 7.05 15.89 2.99
C GLY A 408 8.32 16.04 2.16
N GLN A 409 9.45 16.06 2.85
CA GLN A 409 10.79 16.15 2.30
C GLN A 409 11.68 15.08 2.95
N LEU A 410 12.48 14.43 2.12
CA LEU A 410 13.53 13.50 2.52
C LEU A 410 14.88 14.11 2.12
N ARG A 411 15.74 14.33 3.12
CA ARG A 411 17.12 14.78 2.97
C ARG A 411 18.06 13.73 3.57
N PRO A 412 19.36 13.76 3.26
CA PRO A 412 20.34 12.96 4.00
C PRO A 412 20.19 13.22 5.50
N GLY A 413 20.02 12.17 6.29
CA GLY A 413 19.93 12.30 7.75
C GLY A 413 18.56 12.76 8.28
N ARG A 414 17.59 13.13 7.44
CA ARG A 414 16.34 13.75 7.91
C ARG A 414 15.12 13.44 7.02
N LEU A 415 14.02 13.08 7.66
CA LEU A 415 12.70 12.93 7.06
C LEU A 415 11.72 13.90 7.75
N GLU A 416 11.02 14.71 6.97
CA GLU A 416 10.04 15.66 7.46
C GLU A 416 8.73 15.50 6.69
N LEU A 417 7.71 14.97 7.35
CA LEU A 417 6.34 14.85 6.87
C LEU A 417 5.53 16.00 7.44
N VAL A 418 5.27 17.01 6.61
CA VAL A 418 4.50 18.20 7.00
C VAL A 418 3.00 17.96 6.99
N LYS A 419 2.55 16.90 6.28
CA LYS A 419 1.15 16.52 6.19
C LYS A 419 1.06 15.00 6.23
N ILE A 420 0.26 14.49 7.15
CA ILE A 420 -0.16 13.09 7.26
C ILE A 420 -1.67 13.12 7.47
N GLU A 421 -2.43 12.45 6.63
CA GLU A 421 -3.88 12.30 6.73
C GLU A 421 -4.26 10.87 6.45
N GLY A 422 -5.30 10.37 7.10
CA GLY A 422 -5.72 8.99 6.86
C GLY A 422 -6.98 8.59 7.58
N ARG A 423 -7.46 7.41 7.21
CA ARG A 423 -8.53 6.70 7.90
C ARG A 423 -7.96 5.42 8.48
N ALA A 424 -8.15 5.25 9.77
CA ALA A 424 -7.80 4.05 10.50
C ALA A 424 -8.90 3.79 11.54
N TYR A 425 -9.11 2.54 11.94
CA TYR A 425 -9.99 2.15 13.06
C TYR A 425 -11.31 2.94 13.21
N GLU A 426 -12.04 3.14 12.11
CA GLU A 426 -13.32 3.88 12.03
C GLU A 426 -13.25 5.39 12.30
N GLY A 427 -12.06 5.96 12.43
CA GLY A 427 -11.84 7.38 12.60
C GLY A 427 -10.93 7.99 11.54
N LEU A 428 -10.58 9.25 11.79
CA LEU A 428 -9.64 10.02 11.01
C LEU A 428 -8.37 10.26 11.82
N LEU A 429 -7.23 10.32 11.14
CA LEU A 429 -5.98 10.79 11.69
C LEU A 429 -5.43 11.93 10.82
N ALA A 430 -4.83 12.92 11.47
CA ALA A 430 -4.13 14.01 10.82
C ALA A 430 -2.90 14.39 11.63
N GLY A 431 -1.78 14.78 11.00
CA GLY A 431 -0.59 15.14 11.75
C GLY A 431 0.61 15.51 10.92
N GLN A 432 1.73 15.64 11.62
CA GLN A 432 3.06 15.93 11.08
C GLN A 432 4.11 15.13 11.86
N LEU A 433 5.22 14.81 11.20
CA LEU A 433 6.29 14.01 11.77
C LEU A 433 7.65 14.50 11.27
N ALA A 434 8.60 14.66 12.16
CA ALA A 434 9.99 14.91 11.86
C ALA A 434 10.85 13.80 12.48
N LEU A 435 11.75 13.25 11.68
CA LEU A 435 12.71 12.24 12.06
C LEU A 435 14.10 12.71 11.63
N ASP A 436 15.02 12.83 12.58
CA ASP A 436 16.40 13.25 12.35
C ASP A 436 17.35 12.19 12.90
N TRP A 437 18.29 11.72 12.08
CA TRP A 437 19.31 10.74 12.44
C TRP A 437 20.72 11.22 12.10
N THR A 438 20.93 12.54 12.05
CA THR A 438 22.26 13.17 11.99
C THR A 438 22.95 13.10 13.37
N GLY A 439 23.33 11.88 13.78
CA GLY A 439 23.83 11.58 15.12
C GLY A 439 22.82 10.77 15.93
N THR A 440 22.44 11.24 17.12
CA THR A 440 21.39 10.56 17.90
C THR A 440 20.05 10.70 17.18
N ALA A 441 19.42 9.56 16.88
CA ALA A 441 18.10 9.50 16.28
C ALA A 441 17.07 10.21 17.17
N LYS A 442 16.32 11.16 16.59
CA LYS A 442 15.25 11.90 17.25
C LYS A 442 13.99 11.89 16.40
N LEU A 443 12.90 11.47 17.01
CA LEU A 443 11.55 11.55 16.45
C LEU A 443 10.78 12.64 17.18
N ALA A 444 10.04 13.48 16.44
CA ALA A 444 9.04 14.38 16.98
C ALA A 444 7.83 14.38 16.06
N GLY A 445 6.61 14.43 16.60
CA GLY A 445 5.42 14.53 15.79
C GLY A 445 4.21 15.02 16.56
N ASP A 446 3.28 15.63 15.85
CA ASP A 446 1.97 16.01 16.37
C ASP A 446 0.91 15.23 15.61
N LEU A 447 0.00 14.58 16.35
CA LEU A 447 -1.05 13.73 15.79
C LEU A 447 -2.40 14.09 16.40
N ALA A 448 -3.38 14.33 15.54
CA ALA A 448 -4.77 14.51 15.89
C ALA A 448 -5.57 13.28 15.44
N LEU A 449 -6.29 12.66 16.37
CA LEU A 449 -7.23 11.58 16.12
C LEU A 449 -8.64 12.15 16.24
N LYS A 450 -9.53 11.80 15.31
CA LYS A 450 -10.94 12.17 15.36
C LYS A 450 -11.84 10.97 15.20
N HIS A 451 -12.77 10.80 16.13
CA HIS A 451 -13.84 9.81 16.13
C HIS A 451 -13.33 8.37 15.92
N MET A 452 -12.17 8.08 16.50
CA MET A 452 -11.53 6.78 16.42
C MET A 452 -12.28 5.76 17.30
N SER A 453 -12.45 4.52 16.85
CA SER A 453 -13.00 3.48 17.71
C SER A 453 -11.97 3.07 18.76
N ALA A 454 -12.23 3.40 20.03
CA ALA A 454 -11.29 3.13 21.12
C ALA A 454 -10.98 1.64 21.27
N SER A 455 -11.99 0.78 21.13
CA SER A 455 -11.82 -0.68 21.25
C SER A 455 -10.90 -1.24 20.17
N LYS A 456 -11.08 -0.81 18.92
CA LYS A 456 -10.25 -1.23 17.78
C LYS A 456 -8.83 -0.69 17.89
N LEU A 457 -8.66 0.58 18.28
CA LEU A 457 -7.35 1.18 18.45
C LEU A 457 -6.56 0.50 19.58
N LEU A 458 -7.17 0.34 20.77
CA LEU A 458 -6.53 -0.29 21.93
C LEU A 458 -6.10 -1.72 21.61
N THR A 459 -6.94 -2.48 20.92
CA THR A 459 -6.59 -3.83 20.44
C THR A 459 -5.41 -3.80 19.47
N ALA A 460 -5.40 -2.85 18.53
CA ALA A 460 -4.36 -2.76 17.51
C ALA A 460 -2.99 -2.39 18.08
N ILE A 461 -2.94 -1.56 19.13
CA ILE A 461 -1.69 -1.23 19.82
C ILE A 461 -1.30 -2.27 20.89
N GLY A 462 -2.10 -3.34 21.06
CA GLY A 462 -1.84 -4.40 22.03
C GLY A 462 -2.08 -3.99 23.49
N SER A 463 -2.93 -2.99 23.73
CA SER A 463 -3.30 -2.57 25.08
C SER A 463 -4.16 -3.64 25.75
N GLU A 464 -3.90 -3.88 27.04
CA GLU A 464 -4.73 -4.76 27.87
C GLU A 464 -5.98 -4.06 28.41
N LEU A 465 -6.02 -2.72 28.37
CA LEU A 465 -7.21 -1.94 28.72
C LEU A 465 -8.32 -2.19 27.71
N ILE A 466 -9.53 -2.41 28.22
CA ILE A 466 -10.72 -2.61 27.40
C ILE A 466 -11.67 -1.44 27.61
N ALA A 467 -11.75 -0.58 26.60
CA ALA A 467 -12.67 0.55 26.56
C ALA A 467 -13.38 0.60 25.22
N GLU A 468 -14.63 1.07 25.26
CA GLU A 468 -15.50 1.29 24.10
C GLU A 468 -15.90 2.76 24.04
N GLY A 469 -16.21 3.25 22.84
CA GLY A 469 -16.60 4.65 22.60
C GLY A 469 -15.81 5.29 21.45
N GLY A 470 -16.26 6.47 21.03
CA GLY A 470 -15.57 7.29 20.04
C GLY A 470 -14.50 8.15 20.70
N LEU A 471 -13.26 8.08 20.21
CA LEU A 471 -12.07 8.73 20.75
C LEU A 471 -11.61 9.88 19.84
N ASP A 472 -11.53 11.07 20.42
CA ASP A 472 -10.82 12.22 19.89
C ASP A 472 -9.54 12.45 20.72
N ALA A 473 -8.41 12.70 20.08
CA ALA A 473 -7.16 12.92 20.80
C ALA A 473 -6.23 13.90 20.07
N ARG A 474 -5.40 14.60 20.84
CA ARG A 474 -4.25 15.36 20.33
C ARG A 474 -3.01 14.91 21.07
N LEU A 475 -2.09 14.31 20.33
CA LEU A 475 -0.92 13.62 20.84
C LEU A 475 0.35 14.29 20.31
N LYS A 476 1.35 14.40 21.18
CA LYS A 476 2.73 14.67 20.85
C LYS A 476 3.51 13.38 20.97
N LEU A 477 4.17 13.01 19.89
CA LEU A 477 5.05 11.85 19.80
C LEU A 477 6.50 12.32 19.91
N SER A 478 7.30 11.62 20.70
CA SER A 478 8.73 11.87 20.79
C SER A 478 9.49 10.56 21.02
N ALA A 479 10.68 10.43 20.45
CA ALA A 479 11.56 9.28 20.69
C ALA A 479 13.02 9.71 20.53
N GLN A 480 13.93 9.06 21.27
CA GLN A 480 15.36 9.29 21.11
C GLN A 480 16.14 7.98 21.30
N ALA A 481 16.99 7.66 20.34
CA ALA A 481 17.83 6.46 20.38
C ALA A 481 19.21 6.73 19.75
N GLY A 482 20.15 5.80 19.96
CA GLY A 482 21.45 5.85 19.26
C GLY A 482 21.29 5.71 17.75
N GLU A 483 20.32 4.90 17.32
CA GLU A 483 19.97 4.65 15.92
C GLU A 483 18.44 4.61 15.74
N PRO A 484 17.91 5.02 14.58
CA PRO A 484 16.50 4.91 14.23
C PRO A 484 15.84 3.58 14.58
N GLY A 485 16.52 2.45 14.36
CA GLY A 485 15.98 1.11 14.66
C GLY A 485 15.63 0.88 16.14
N GLY A 486 16.26 1.62 17.06
CA GLY A 486 16.02 1.54 18.50
C GLY A 486 14.89 2.43 19.02
N MET A 487 14.34 3.33 18.19
CA MET A 487 13.41 4.36 18.66
C MET A 487 12.10 3.80 19.23
N ALA A 488 11.64 2.64 18.75
CA ALA A 488 10.44 1.98 19.27
C ALA A 488 10.52 1.73 20.79
N GLY A 489 11.72 1.43 21.31
CA GLY A 489 11.97 1.24 22.74
C GLY A 489 12.06 2.52 23.57
N SER A 490 11.93 3.69 22.94
CA SER A 490 11.97 5.02 23.57
C SER A 490 10.77 5.90 23.21
N LEU A 491 9.80 5.37 22.48
CA LEU A 491 8.66 6.13 21.98
C LEU A 491 7.76 6.56 23.11
N ARG A 492 7.62 7.88 23.30
CA ARG A 492 6.69 8.51 24.22
C ARG A 492 5.57 9.18 23.45
N ALA A 493 4.34 8.94 23.87
CA ALA A 493 3.14 9.61 23.40
C ALA A 493 2.50 10.35 24.58
N ALA A 494 2.33 11.67 24.46
CA ALA A 494 1.74 12.50 25.51
C ALA A 494 0.71 13.46 24.92
N GLY A 495 -0.40 13.69 25.60
CA GLY A 495 -1.43 14.58 25.07
C GLY A 495 -2.76 14.49 25.79
N ASN A 496 -3.79 15.04 25.16
CA ASN A 496 -5.14 15.05 25.71
C ASN A 496 -6.06 14.19 24.87
N PHE A 497 -7.04 13.59 25.52
CA PHE A 497 -8.06 12.79 24.87
C PHE A 497 -9.45 13.09 25.42
N GLU A 498 -10.44 12.80 24.59
CA GLU A 498 -11.85 12.80 24.91
C GLU A 498 -12.50 11.58 24.28
N MET A 499 -13.36 10.92 25.04
CA MET A 499 -14.11 9.76 24.63
C MET A 499 -15.59 10.01 24.89
N GLY A 500 -16.41 9.81 23.87
CA GLY A 500 -17.85 9.99 23.94
C GLY A 500 -18.61 8.67 23.85
N ARG A 501 -19.73 8.58 24.59
CA ARG A 501 -20.73 7.49 24.54
C ARG A 501 -20.09 6.10 24.55
N GLY A 502 -19.54 5.72 25.69
CA GLY A 502 -18.71 4.55 25.81
C GLY A 502 -18.83 3.83 27.14
N ALA A 503 -17.93 2.87 27.33
CA ALA A 503 -17.86 2.08 28.55
C ALA A 503 -16.42 1.65 28.83
N VAL A 504 -16.04 1.66 30.11
CA VAL A 504 -14.78 1.05 30.58
C VAL A 504 -15.12 -0.30 31.21
N LYS A 505 -14.55 -1.39 30.67
CA LYS A 505 -14.78 -2.73 31.21
C LYS A 505 -13.79 -3.04 32.34
N GLY A 506 -14.21 -3.90 33.25
CA GLY A 506 -13.44 -4.31 34.42
C GLY A 506 -13.64 -3.41 35.65
N LEU A 507 -14.17 -2.21 35.49
CA LEU A 507 -14.34 -1.24 36.58
C LEU A 507 -15.82 -0.91 36.74
N ASP A 508 -16.44 -1.31 37.85
CA ASP A 508 -17.77 -0.82 38.26
C ASP A 508 -17.64 0.22 39.38
N LEU A 509 -17.58 1.50 38.99
CA LEU A 509 -17.45 2.62 39.92
C LEU A 509 -18.70 2.82 40.78
N VAL A 510 -19.88 2.46 40.26
CA VAL A 510 -21.16 2.67 40.94
C VAL A 510 -21.32 1.65 42.05
N GLU A 511 -21.07 0.37 41.76
CA GLU A 511 -21.10 -0.70 42.74
C GLU A 511 -20.06 -0.46 43.85
N ALA A 512 -18.81 -0.15 43.46
CA ALA A 512 -17.73 0.15 44.41
C ALA A 512 -18.08 1.31 45.35
N ALA A 513 -18.66 2.39 44.82
CA ALA A 513 -19.02 3.56 45.61
C ALA A 513 -20.19 3.32 46.57
N ARG A 514 -21.14 2.44 46.18
CA ARG A 514 -22.33 2.11 46.99
C ARG A 514 -22.04 1.08 48.07
N THR A 515 -21.38 -0.03 47.72
CA THR A 515 -21.15 -1.15 48.65
C THR A 515 -19.96 -0.90 49.57
N ARG A 516 -18.96 -0.13 49.11
CA ARG A 516 -17.68 0.10 49.81
C ARG A 516 -16.89 -1.19 50.08
N VAL A 517 -17.22 -2.26 49.35
CA VAL A 517 -16.52 -3.54 49.37
C VAL A 517 -15.54 -3.56 48.19
N PRO A 518 -14.40 -4.26 48.28
CA PRO A 518 -13.55 -4.48 47.12
C PRO A 518 -14.33 -5.10 45.96
N THR A 519 -14.41 -4.40 44.83
CA THR A 519 -15.06 -4.91 43.61
C THR A 519 -14.02 -5.25 42.54
N ARG A 520 -14.29 -6.30 41.77
CA ARG A 520 -13.52 -6.70 40.58
C ARG A 520 -14.47 -6.93 39.43
N GLY A 521 -14.06 -6.53 38.24
CA GLY A 521 -14.88 -6.69 37.04
C GLY A 521 -16.01 -5.67 36.94
N GLY A 522 -17.00 -5.99 36.11
CA GLY A 522 -18.12 -5.11 35.80
C GLY A 522 -17.80 -4.10 34.70
N GLU A 523 -18.62 -3.06 34.60
CA GLU A 523 -18.53 -2.05 33.54
C GLU A 523 -19.02 -0.70 34.07
N THR A 524 -18.28 0.36 33.75
CA THR A 524 -18.75 1.74 33.96
C THR A 524 -19.02 2.39 32.62
N LYS A 525 -20.30 2.65 32.35
CA LYS A 525 -20.74 3.42 31.18
C LYS A 525 -20.54 4.92 31.40
N PHE A 526 -20.19 5.63 30.34
CA PHE A 526 -20.03 7.07 30.35
C PHE A 526 -20.60 7.72 29.08
N GLU A 527 -21.11 8.93 29.26
CA GLU A 527 -21.45 9.82 28.14
C GLU A 527 -20.20 10.56 27.67
N GLN A 528 -19.33 10.94 28.61
CA GLN A 528 -18.07 11.62 28.34
C GLN A 528 -16.98 11.14 29.31
N LEU A 529 -15.80 10.87 28.77
CA LEU A 529 -14.57 10.57 29.51
C LEU A 529 -13.45 11.40 28.89
N SER A 530 -12.76 12.21 29.68
CA SER A 530 -11.65 13.05 29.19
C SER A 530 -10.46 12.99 30.14
N GLY A 531 -9.28 13.35 29.64
CA GLY A 531 -8.08 13.46 30.46
C GLY A 531 -6.83 13.74 29.64
N ALA A 532 -5.70 13.71 30.33
CA ALA A 532 -4.37 13.72 29.72
C ALA A 532 -3.74 12.33 29.83
N LEU A 533 -3.04 11.91 28.79
CA LEU A 533 -2.24 10.69 28.75
C LEU A 533 -0.77 11.03 28.58
N ASP A 534 0.07 10.22 29.17
CA ASP A 534 1.52 10.28 29.02
C ASP A 534 2.07 8.86 29.13
N CYS A 535 2.45 8.28 28.00
CA CYS A 535 2.76 6.87 27.89
C CYS A 535 4.09 6.69 27.18
N ASP A 536 4.97 5.89 27.80
CA ASP A 536 6.23 5.45 27.25
C ASP A 536 6.30 3.91 27.28
N PRO A 537 7.40 3.27 26.85
CA PRO A 537 7.46 1.81 26.80
C PRO A 537 7.52 1.12 28.17
N LYS A 538 7.66 1.87 29.27
CA LYS A 538 7.75 1.36 30.65
C LYS A 538 6.45 1.57 31.43
N ASP A 539 5.81 2.73 31.29
CA ASP A 539 4.56 3.03 31.95
C ASP A 539 3.64 3.95 31.12
N CYS A 540 2.37 3.98 31.51
CA CYS A 540 1.36 4.83 30.89
C CYS A 540 0.52 5.46 31.99
N ARG A 541 0.54 6.80 32.04
CA ARG A 541 -0.13 7.58 33.07
C ARG A 541 -1.29 8.35 32.46
N LEU A 542 -2.46 8.15 33.03
CA LEU A 542 -3.68 8.89 32.76
C LEU A 542 -3.93 9.85 33.93
N SER A 543 -4.01 11.14 33.62
CA SER A 543 -4.13 12.19 34.64
C SER A 543 -5.24 13.17 34.33
N GLY A 544 -5.78 13.79 35.39
CA GLY A 544 -6.92 14.68 35.26
C GLY A 544 -8.12 14.02 34.59
N LEU A 545 -8.30 12.71 34.85
CA LEU A 545 -9.43 11.96 34.31
C LEU A 545 -10.72 12.57 34.82
N ARG A 546 -11.67 12.83 33.92
CA ARG A 546 -13.03 13.26 34.23
C ARG A 546 -14.02 12.39 33.47
N LEU A 547 -14.88 11.71 34.20
CA LEU A 547 -15.95 10.87 33.68
C LEU A 547 -17.30 11.46 34.06
N ALA A 548 -18.22 11.53 33.11
CA ALA A 548 -19.59 11.95 33.32
C ALA A 548 -20.56 10.96 32.66
N SER A 549 -21.63 10.62 33.40
CA SER A 549 -22.68 9.70 32.96
C SER A 549 -23.99 10.02 33.69
N GLY A 550 -24.78 10.97 33.17
CA GLY A 550 -26.00 11.45 33.83
C GLY A 550 -25.77 11.94 35.27
N LEU A 551 -26.16 11.13 36.26
CA LEU A 551 -26.04 11.42 37.69
C LEU A 551 -24.68 11.03 38.31
N LEU A 552 -23.84 10.32 37.56
CA LEU A 552 -22.51 9.88 37.96
C LEU A 552 -21.45 10.86 37.42
N LYS A 553 -20.58 11.33 38.32
CA LYS A 553 -19.32 11.98 37.96
C LYS A 553 -18.16 11.27 38.63
N ALA A 554 -16.99 11.24 37.99
CA ALA A 554 -15.79 10.74 38.62
C ALA A 554 -14.56 11.51 38.15
N ASP A 555 -13.65 11.81 39.08
CA ASP A 555 -12.40 12.52 38.80
C ASP A 555 -11.20 11.75 39.38
N GLY A 556 -10.10 11.62 38.65
CA GLY A 556 -8.97 10.83 39.16
C GLY A 556 -7.71 10.80 38.32
N ASN A 557 -6.79 9.93 38.76
CA ASN A 557 -5.56 9.62 38.04
C ASN A 557 -5.31 8.11 38.12
N ILE A 558 -4.90 7.52 37.01
CA ILE A 558 -4.61 6.08 36.89
C ILE A 558 -3.25 5.92 36.20
N GLY A 559 -2.36 5.13 36.79
CA GLY A 559 -1.11 4.68 36.20
C GLY A 559 -1.17 3.20 35.87
N MET A 560 -0.60 2.83 34.74
CA MET A 560 -0.44 1.45 34.28
C MET A 560 1.05 1.18 34.02
N ALA A 561 1.62 0.20 34.72
CA ALA A 561 2.97 -0.26 34.45
C ALA A 561 3.00 -1.21 33.25
N ARG A 562 4.18 -1.40 32.63
CA ARG A 562 4.39 -2.37 31.53
C ARG A 562 3.98 -3.81 31.90
N SER A 563 4.02 -4.17 33.18
CA SER A 563 3.55 -5.47 33.68
C SER A 563 2.02 -5.64 33.60
N GLY A 564 1.29 -4.59 33.20
CA GLY A 564 -0.16 -4.52 33.26
C GLY A 564 -0.68 -4.13 34.64
N ALA A 565 0.18 -3.94 35.65
CA ALA A 565 -0.26 -3.52 36.98
C ALA A 565 -0.89 -2.12 36.94
N LEU A 566 -2.09 -2.00 37.50
CA LEU A 566 -2.81 -0.73 37.64
C LEU A 566 -2.64 -0.17 39.04
N SER A 567 -2.54 1.16 39.12
CA SER A 567 -2.53 1.89 40.38
C SER A 567 -3.16 3.25 40.19
N GLY A 568 -3.89 3.76 41.18
CA GLY A 568 -4.48 5.08 41.05
C GLY A 568 -5.52 5.39 42.11
N ALA A 569 -6.12 6.55 41.97
CA ALA A 569 -7.23 6.98 42.80
C ALA A 569 -8.25 7.72 41.95
N VAL A 570 -9.52 7.45 42.22
CA VAL A 570 -10.66 8.07 41.56
C VAL A 570 -11.66 8.47 42.64
N THR A 571 -12.15 9.70 42.59
CA THR A 571 -13.23 10.18 43.44
C THR A 571 -14.52 10.14 42.66
N VAL A 572 -15.49 9.36 43.14
CA VAL A 572 -16.79 9.20 42.50
C VAL A 572 -17.82 10.06 43.23
N GLU A 573 -18.61 10.81 42.48
CA GLU A 573 -19.75 11.59 42.95
C GLU A 573 -21.03 11.01 42.32
N LEU A 574 -21.93 10.52 43.17
CA LEU A 574 -23.25 10.05 42.77
C LEU A 574 -24.30 11.01 43.29
N LYS A 575 -25.02 11.64 42.37
CA LYS A 575 -26.20 12.45 42.71
C LYS A 575 -27.44 11.55 42.72
N SER A 576 -28.21 11.64 43.78
CA SER A 576 -29.58 11.12 43.83
C SER A 576 -30.54 12.28 44.05
N SER A 577 -31.85 12.03 43.89
CA SER A 577 -32.90 13.02 44.16
C SER A 577 -32.91 13.56 45.60
N ALA A 578 -32.27 12.86 46.55
CA ALA A 578 -32.25 13.22 47.97
C ALA A 578 -30.86 13.59 48.53
N SER A 579 -29.76 13.18 47.90
CA SER A 579 -28.41 13.42 48.42
C SER A 579 -27.32 13.23 47.36
N THR A 580 -26.17 13.89 47.56
CA THR A 580 -24.94 13.66 46.79
C THR A 580 -23.95 12.87 47.64
N VAL A 581 -23.52 11.71 47.13
CA VAL A 581 -22.52 10.85 47.79
C VAL A 581 -21.19 11.02 47.08
N ARG A 582 -20.15 11.44 47.81
CA ARG A 582 -18.78 11.53 47.31
C ARG A 582 -17.91 10.46 47.96
N MET A 583 -17.32 9.58 47.16
CA MET A 583 -16.54 8.43 47.62
C MET A 583 -15.17 8.39 46.94
N PRO A 584 -14.06 8.48 47.70
CA PRO A 584 -12.74 8.17 47.17
C PRO A 584 -12.59 6.64 47.01
N LEU A 585 -12.11 6.22 45.86
CA LEU A 585 -11.79 4.83 45.52
C LEU A 585 -10.31 4.75 45.13
N ALA A 586 -9.62 3.71 45.58
CA ALA A 586 -8.31 3.32 45.09
C ALA A 586 -8.48 2.30 43.96
N VAL A 587 -7.74 2.53 42.87
CA VAL A 587 -7.66 1.63 41.70
C VAL A 587 -6.39 0.79 41.84
N GLY A 588 -6.51 -0.52 41.72
CA GLY A 588 -5.41 -1.48 41.81
C GLY A 588 -5.60 -2.67 40.88
N GLY A 589 -4.81 -3.73 41.08
CA GLY A 589 -4.90 -4.96 40.30
C GLY A 589 -4.11 -4.89 38.99
N SER A 590 -4.64 -5.48 37.94
CA SER A 590 -4.04 -5.47 36.59
C SER A 590 -5.02 -4.93 35.55
N ALA A 591 -4.55 -4.56 34.36
CA ALA A 591 -5.39 -4.07 33.28
C ALA A 591 -6.46 -5.08 32.84
N ARG A 592 -6.19 -6.39 33.01
CA ARG A 592 -7.15 -7.48 32.73
C ARG A 592 -8.08 -7.81 33.89
N ASP A 593 -7.60 -7.69 35.13
CA ASP A 593 -8.38 -7.89 36.36
C ASP A 593 -8.20 -6.67 37.28
N PRO A 594 -8.81 -5.53 36.92
CA PRO A 594 -8.74 -4.32 37.74
C PRO A 594 -9.58 -4.47 39.00
N GLN A 595 -9.11 -3.86 40.08
CA GLN A 595 -9.75 -3.89 41.39
C GLN A 595 -10.00 -2.49 41.91
N LEU A 596 -11.20 -2.26 42.45
CA LEU A 596 -11.57 -1.04 43.15
C LEU A 596 -11.69 -1.32 44.64
N THR A 597 -11.13 -0.45 45.46
CA THR A 597 -11.26 -0.51 46.92
C THR A 597 -11.62 0.85 47.48
N ALA A 598 -12.31 0.91 48.62
CA ALA A 598 -12.60 2.19 49.26
C ALA A 598 -11.30 2.89 49.69
N GLY A 599 -11.10 4.14 49.26
CA GLY A 599 -9.98 4.96 49.65
C GLY A 599 -10.14 5.46 51.09
N ARG A 600 -9.03 5.59 51.84
CA ARG A 600 -9.04 6.32 53.10
C ARG A 600 -9.15 7.82 52.81
N ARG A 601 -10.01 8.51 53.56
CA ARG A 601 -10.17 9.97 53.48
C ARG A 601 -8.91 10.73 53.82
#